data_AF-A0A656K0S5-F1
#
_entry.id   AF-A0A656K0S5-F1
#
_cell.length_a   1.000
_cell.length_b   1.000
_cell.length_c   1.000
_cell.angle_alpha   90.00
_cell.angle_beta   90.00
_cell.angle_gamma   90.00
#
_symmetry.space_group_name_H-M   'P 1'
#
loop_
_entity.id
_entity.type
_entity.pdbx_description
1 polymer ?
#
loop_
_entity_poly.entity_id
_entity_poly.type
_entity_poly.pdbx_seq_one_letter_code
_entity_poly.pdbx_strand_id
1 'polypeptide(L)'
;MPVYPTRRSGSAPQWVYDNTRRNAEKARLIDGGNGFVDAYGGIPFPVPEKGIQAIWNHIVRYRGHYVVRKASEVAIQRDGSFKPVITRQEILFRFY
;
A
#
# COMPACT_ATOMS: atom_id res chain seq x y z
N MET A 1 -5.34 -30.40 -23.35
CA MET A 1 -5.22 -29.82 -22.00
C MET A 1 -6.18 -28.64 -21.89
N PRO A 2 -7.18 -28.66 -20.99
CA PRO A 2 -8.08 -27.53 -20.81
C PRO A 2 -7.34 -26.38 -20.10
N VAL A 3 -7.26 -25.24 -20.77
CA VAL A 3 -6.69 -23.98 -20.21
C VAL A 3 -7.86 -23.14 -19.71
N TYR A 4 -7.93 -22.90 -18.41
CA TYR A 4 -9.00 -22.10 -17.81
C TYR A 4 -8.60 -20.63 -17.70
N PRO A 5 -9.52 -19.70 -17.97
CA PRO A 5 -9.26 -18.27 -17.85
C PRO A 5 -9.00 -17.87 -16.39
N THR A 6 -7.99 -17.02 -16.17
CA THR A 6 -7.68 -16.50 -14.83
C THR A 6 -8.72 -15.47 -14.41
N ARG A 7 -9.45 -15.73 -13.32
CA ARG A 7 -10.31 -14.71 -12.69
C ARG A 7 -9.55 -14.03 -11.55
N ARG A 8 -8.64 -13.10 -11.87
CA ARG A 8 -8.06 -12.22 -10.83
C ARG A 8 -9.08 -11.12 -10.53
N SER A 9 -9.78 -11.24 -9.42
CA SER A 9 -10.75 -10.26 -8.90
C SER A 9 -10.11 -9.06 -8.20
N GLY A 10 -8.82 -8.80 -8.43
CA GLY A 10 -8.11 -7.69 -7.81
C GLY A 10 -8.48 -6.36 -8.47
N SER A 11 -9.64 -5.80 -8.14
CA SER A 11 -10.04 -4.45 -8.51
C SER A 11 -9.94 -3.50 -7.32
N ALA A 12 -9.55 -2.25 -7.61
CA ALA A 12 -9.70 -1.14 -6.69
C ALA A 12 -11.05 -0.43 -6.95
N PRO A 13 -11.57 0.35 -5.99
CA PRO A 13 -12.68 1.24 -6.25
C PRO A 13 -12.41 2.18 -7.43
N GLN A 14 -13.45 2.55 -8.19
CA GLN A 14 -13.31 3.37 -9.40
C GLN A 14 -12.57 4.70 -9.14
N TRP A 15 -12.82 5.34 -8.00
CA TRP A 15 -12.17 6.61 -7.63
C TRP A 15 -10.64 6.50 -7.54
N VAL A 16 -10.09 5.31 -7.21
CA VAL A 16 -8.64 5.09 -7.18
C VAL A 16 -8.06 5.17 -8.58
N TYR A 17 -8.74 4.61 -9.58
CA TYR A 17 -8.32 4.66 -10.99
C TYR A 17 -8.43 6.07 -11.55
N ASP A 18 -9.53 6.76 -11.26
CA ASP A 18 -9.77 8.13 -11.73
C ASP A 18 -8.72 9.09 -11.16
N ASN A 19 -8.41 8.96 -9.86
CA ASN A 19 -7.37 9.75 -9.21
C ASN A 19 -5.97 9.38 -9.69
N THR A 20 -5.70 8.09 -9.94
CA THR A 20 -4.43 7.66 -10.54
C THR A 20 -4.19 8.33 -11.89
N ARG A 21 -5.23 8.44 -12.73
CA ARG A 21 -5.14 9.16 -14.01
C ARG A 21 -4.84 10.64 -13.81
N ARG A 22 -5.49 11.30 -12.84
CA ARG A 22 -5.22 12.71 -12.50
C ARG A 22 -3.82 12.92 -11.94
N ASN A 23 -3.33 11.99 -11.13
CA ASN A 23 -2.01 12.04 -10.53
C ASN A 23 -0.90 11.96 -11.57
N ALA A 24 -1.10 11.20 -12.66
CA ALA A 24 -0.16 11.13 -13.77
C ALA A 24 0.19 12.51 -14.35
N GLU A 25 -0.73 13.48 -14.28
CA GLU A 25 -0.57 14.82 -14.83
C GLU A 25 -0.12 15.86 -13.79
N LYS A 26 -0.46 15.65 -12.50
CA LYS A 26 -0.34 16.68 -11.46
C LYS A 26 0.67 16.36 -10.36
N ALA A 27 0.88 15.08 -10.07
CA ALA A 27 1.69 14.67 -8.93
C ALA A 27 3.16 15.04 -9.14
N ARG A 28 3.76 15.63 -8.11
CA ARG A 28 5.18 16.01 -8.14
C ARG A 28 5.84 15.74 -6.81
N LEU A 29 7.14 15.44 -6.85
CA LEU A 29 7.94 15.31 -5.65
C LEU A 29 8.14 16.69 -5.02
N ILE A 30 8.18 16.75 -3.68
CA ILE A 30 8.71 17.92 -2.98
C ILE A 30 10.24 17.89 -3.03
N ASP A 31 10.85 19.03 -2.69
CA ASP A 31 12.30 19.15 -2.70
C ASP A 31 12.99 18.09 -1.81
N GLY A 32 14.10 17.54 -2.30
CA GLY A 32 14.80 16.41 -1.68
C GLY A 32 14.10 15.05 -1.78
N GLY A 33 12.90 14.94 -2.38
CA GLY A 33 12.21 13.67 -2.60
C GLY A 33 11.57 13.04 -1.36
N ASN A 34 11.58 13.76 -0.23
CA ASN A 34 11.02 13.34 1.06
C ASN A 34 9.48 13.38 1.13
N GLY A 35 8.81 13.55 0.00
CA GLY A 35 7.36 13.58 -0.12
C GLY A 35 6.92 13.85 -1.54
N PHE A 36 5.60 13.97 -1.70
CA PHE A 36 4.96 14.39 -2.93
C PHE A 36 3.73 15.24 -2.62
N VAL A 37 3.33 16.05 -3.59
CA VAL A 37 2.17 16.95 -3.51
C VAL A 37 1.36 16.87 -4.79
N ASP A 38 0.18 17.49 -4.77
CA ASP A 38 -0.74 17.58 -5.91
C ASP A 38 -1.23 16.20 -6.42
N ALA A 39 -1.23 15.20 -5.52
CA ALA A 39 -1.75 13.86 -5.76
C ALA A 39 -2.94 13.56 -4.84
N TYR A 40 -3.92 12.85 -5.38
CA TYR A 40 -5.11 12.36 -4.69
C TYR A 40 -4.98 10.87 -4.39
N GLY A 41 -5.79 10.36 -3.46
CA GLY A 41 -5.85 8.94 -3.12
C GLY A 41 -5.93 8.06 -4.38
N GLY A 42 -4.81 7.42 -4.72
CA GLY A 42 -4.55 6.74 -5.98
C GLY A 42 -3.13 6.19 -6.00
N ILE A 43 -2.60 5.86 -7.17
CA ILE A 43 -1.15 5.70 -7.37
C ILE A 43 -0.61 7.10 -7.70
N PRO A 44 0.32 7.68 -6.91
CA PRO A 44 0.84 9.01 -7.17
C PRO A 44 1.64 9.13 -8.48
N PHE A 45 2.50 8.15 -8.77
CA PHE A 45 3.38 8.18 -9.95
C PHE A 45 3.18 6.93 -10.81
N PRO A 46 2.07 6.81 -11.55
CA PRO A 46 1.77 5.60 -12.34
C PRO A 46 2.82 5.31 -13.42
N VAL A 47 3.51 6.35 -13.91
CA VAL A 47 4.67 6.25 -14.79
C VAL A 47 5.87 6.88 -14.07
N PRO A 48 6.63 6.12 -13.25
CA PRO A 48 7.72 6.67 -12.48
C PRO A 48 8.96 6.91 -13.36
N GLU A 49 9.45 8.14 -13.36
CA GLU A 49 10.69 8.57 -14.02
C GLU A 49 11.92 8.42 -13.10
N LYS A 50 11.70 8.41 -11.78
CA LYS A 50 12.77 8.30 -10.77
C LYS A 50 12.48 7.17 -9.79
N GLY A 51 13.53 6.48 -9.32
CA GLY A 51 13.38 5.37 -8.36
C GLY A 51 12.62 5.76 -7.08
N ILE A 52 12.81 6.99 -6.60
CA ILE A 52 12.08 7.51 -5.43
C ILE A 52 10.55 7.58 -5.64
N GLN A 53 10.08 7.80 -6.87
CA GLN A 53 8.65 7.79 -7.18
C GLN A 53 8.06 6.38 -7.04
N ALA A 54 8.81 5.35 -7.44
CA ALA A 54 8.41 3.96 -7.23
C ALA A 54 8.36 3.59 -5.74
N ILE A 55 9.29 4.13 -4.94
CA ILE A 55 9.28 3.99 -3.48
C ILE A 55 8.01 4.63 -2.90
N TRP A 56 7.66 5.84 -3.34
CA TRP A 56 6.43 6.50 -2.89
C TRP A 56 5.17 5.69 -3.23
N ASN A 57 5.07 5.17 -4.45
CA ASN A 57 3.97 4.28 -4.84
C ASN A 57 3.87 3.06 -3.91
N HIS A 58 5.00 2.49 -3.49
CA HIS A 58 5.01 1.35 -2.57
C HIS A 58 4.52 1.73 -1.16
N ILE A 59 5.01 2.86 -0.63
CA ILE A 59 4.67 3.37 0.71
C ILE A 59 3.18 3.64 0.80
N VAL A 60 2.61 4.32 -0.19
CA VAL A 60 1.23 4.82 -0.16
C VAL A 60 0.24 3.98 -0.96
N ARG A 61 0.57 2.74 -1.33
CA ARG A 61 -0.32 1.88 -2.13
C ARG A 61 -1.69 1.64 -1.47
N TYR A 62 -2.71 1.45 -2.29
CA TYR A 62 -4.08 1.26 -1.80
C TYR A 62 -4.23 -0.08 -1.08
N ARG A 63 -4.72 -0.01 0.16
CA ARG A 63 -4.98 -1.16 1.04
C ARG A 63 -6.33 -1.07 1.75
N GLY A 64 -7.22 -0.19 1.27
CA GLY A 64 -8.40 0.28 1.99
C GLY A 64 -8.11 1.51 2.85
N HIS A 65 -9.16 2.14 3.38
CA HIS A 65 -9.02 3.33 4.24
C HIS A 65 -8.58 2.96 5.66
N TYR A 66 -9.04 1.81 6.16
CA TYR A 66 -8.79 1.36 7.52
C TYR A 66 -8.56 -0.15 7.55
N VAL A 67 -7.55 -0.57 8.30
CA VAL A 67 -7.19 -1.99 8.46
C VAL A 67 -6.98 -2.30 9.93
N VAL A 68 -7.63 -3.36 10.39
CA VAL A 68 -7.33 -4.00 11.68
C VAL A 68 -6.47 -5.23 11.42
N ARG A 69 -5.26 -5.24 11.96
CA ARG A 69 -4.34 -6.37 11.87
C ARG A 69 -4.15 -6.96 13.26
N LYS A 70 -4.49 -8.24 13.43
CA LYS A 70 -4.07 -9.04 14.58
C LYS A 70 -2.81 -9.80 14.18
N ALA A 71 -1.73 -9.64 14.93
CA ALA A 71 -0.48 -10.36 14.74
C ALA A 71 -0.14 -11.08 16.04
N SER A 72 0.33 -12.32 15.93
CA SER A 72 0.87 -13.08 17.05
C SER A 72 2.36 -13.28 16.84
N GLU A 73 3.15 -12.82 17.79
CA GLU A 73 4.60 -13.04 17.81
C GLU A 73 4.93 -14.06 18.89
N VAL A 74 5.82 -15.00 18.56
CA VAL A 74 6.20 -16.08 19.46
C VAL A 74 7.72 -16.11 19.55
N ALA A 75 8.25 -15.79 20.74
CA ALA A 75 9.66 -15.99 21.07
C ALA A 75 9.80 -17.33 21.81
N ILE A 76 10.63 -18.23 21.27
CA ILE A 76 10.91 -19.54 21.86
C ILE A 76 12.09 -19.39 22.82
N GLN A 77 11.93 -19.87 24.06
CA GLN A 77 13.00 -19.92 25.06
C GLN A 77 13.89 -21.16 24.86
N ARG A 78 15.08 -21.18 25.47
CA ARG A 78 16.05 -22.28 25.30
C ARG A 78 15.53 -23.65 25.76
N ASP A 79 14.55 -23.66 26.64
CA ASP A 79 13.87 -24.85 27.16
C ASP A 79 12.69 -25.30 26.29
N GLY A 80 12.46 -24.64 25.14
CA GLY A 80 11.36 -24.94 24.23
C GLY A 80 10.01 -24.33 24.65
N SER A 81 9.94 -23.65 25.80
CA SER A 81 8.74 -22.94 26.22
C SER A 81 8.53 -21.67 25.38
N PHE A 82 7.27 -21.26 25.22
CA PHE A 82 6.93 -20.02 24.52
C PHE A 82 5.69 -19.35 25.12
N LYS A 83 5.61 -18.04 24.97
CA LYS A 83 4.40 -17.26 25.29
C LYS A 83 4.03 -16.42 24.07
N PRO A 84 2.85 -16.64 23.45
CA PRO A 84 2.41 -15.83 22.33
C PRO A 84 2.04 -14.43 22.81
N VAL A 85 2.58 -13.41 22.15
CA VAL A 85 2.17 -12.01 22.32
C VAL A 85 1.23 -11.69 21.17
N ILE A 86 -0.05 -11.47 21.47
CA ILE A 86 -1.06 -11.08 20.48
C ILE A 86 -1.18 -9.56 20.48
N THR A 87 -0.83 -8.94 19.35
CA THR A 87 -0.91 -7.50 19.14
C THR A 87 -2.04 -7.20 18.17
N ARG A 88 -2.93 -6.28 18.55
CA ARG A 88 -3.94 -5.69 17.66
C ARG A 88 -3.44 -4.31 17.22
N GLN A 89 -3.29 -4.12 15.92
CA GLN A 89 -2.92 -2.86 15.30
C GLN A 89 -4.08 -2.35 14.47
N GLU A 90 -4.39 -1.07 14.63
CA GLU A 90 -5.41 -0.37 13.87
C GLU A 90 -4.74 0.75 13.08
N ILE A 91 -4.91 0.72 11.77
CA ILE A 91 -4.18 1.61 10.86
C ILE A 91 -5.20 2.35 10.01
N LEU A 92 -5.17 3.68 10.10
CA LEU A 92 -5.86 4.59 9.20
C LEU A 92 -4.86 5.10 8.13
N PHE A 93 -5.14 4.85 6.86
CA PHE A 93 -4.30 5.32 5.76
C PHE A 93 -4.69 6.74 5.37
N ARG A 94 -3.98 7.75 5.90
CA ARG A 94 -4.30 9.18 5.72
C ARG A 94 -4.27 9.68 4.26
N PHE A 95 -3.59 8.97 3.37
CA PHE A 95 -3.54 9.34 1.94
C PHE A 95 -4.82 8.97 1.17
N TYR A 96 -5.66 8.10 1.74
CA TYR A 96 -6.87 7.57 1.11
C TYR A 96 -8.14 7.99 1.82
#